data_AF-A0A920DQX4-F1
#
_entry.id   AF-A0A920DQX4-F1
#
_cell.length_a   1.000
_cell.length_b   1.000
_cell.length_c   1.000
_cell.angle_alpha   90.00
_cell.angle_beta   90.00
_cell.angle_gamma   90.00
#
_symmetry.space_group_name_H-M   'P 1'
#
loop_
_entity.id
_entity.type
_entity.pdbx_description
1 polymer ?
#
loop_
_entity_poly.entity_id
_entity_poly.type
_entity_poly.pdbx_seq_one_letter_code
_entity_poly.pdbx_strand_id
1 'polypeptide(L)'
;MRTLKDIDLRNKRAVLRLDLNVRIQDNKISDDSRIIASLPTIHRVLKDAKNLLIISHLGRPEEGVIQKEFSMKPIADYLERVIDEKLQLLIT
;
A
#
# COMPACT_ATOMS: atom_id res chain seq x y z
N MET A 1 -18.40 -1.42 15.77
CA MET A 1 -17.23 -1.35 14.86
C MET A 1 -16.28 -0.32 15.43
N ARG A 2 -15.00 -0.66 15.65
CA ARG A 2 -13.96 0.33 16.00
C ARG A 2 -13.35 0.87 14.71
N THR A 3 -13.04 2.15 14.68
CA THR A 3 -12.42 2.84 13.55
C THR A 3 -11.00 3.27 13.91
N LEU A 4 -10.22 3.70 12.91
CA LEU A 4 -8.88 4.24 13.13
C LEU A 4 -8.87 5.42 14.12
N LYS A 5 -9.96 6.20 14.18
CA LYS A 5 -10.09 7.35 15.10
C LYS A 5 -10.11 6.94 16.57
N ASP A 6 -10.47 5.69 16.86
CA ASP A 6 -10.63 5.16 18.21
C ASP A 6 -9.35 4.47 18.75
N ILE A 7 -8.26 4.49 17.96
CA ILE A 7 -7.05 3.71 18.23
C ILE A 7 -5.87 4.65 18.49
N ASP A 8 -5.23 4.51 19.65
CA ASP A 8 -3.93 5.12 19.93
C ASP A 8 -2.81 4.30 19.27
N LEU A 9 -2.10 4.90 18.32
CA LEU A 9 -1.02 4.26 17.57
C LEU A 9 0.37 4.54 18.13
N ARG A 10 0.50 5.40 19.15
CA ARG A 10 1.81 5.78 19.71
C ARG A 10 2.60 4.55 20.14
N ASN A 11 3.85 4.47 19.69
CA ASN A 11 4.77 3.34 19.92
C ASN A 11 4.30 1.98 19.38
N LYS A 12 3.22 1.91 18.60
CA LYS A 12 2.71 0.66 18.02
C LYS A 12 3.20 0.44 16.60
N ARG A 13 3.22 -0.82 16.20
CA ARG A 13 3.43 -1.25 14.81
C ARG A 13 2.07 -1.43 14.15
N ALA A 14 1.87 -0.86 12.97
CA ALA A 14 0.61 -0.95 12.26
C ALA A 14 0.75 -1.78 10.98
N VAL A 15 -0.27 -2.60 10.69
CA VAL A 15 -0.43 -3.27 9.40
C VAL A 15 -1.69 -2.72 8.75
N LEU A 16 -1.56 -2.12 7.57
CA LEU A 16 -2.68 -1.64 6.78
C LEU A 16 -2.92 -2.58 5.60
N ARG A 17 -4.10 -3.18 5.57
CA ARG A 17 -4.60 -3.88 4.38
C ARG A 17 -5.33 -2.88 3.49
N LEU A 18 -4.75 -2.57 2.34
CA LEU A 18 -5.29 -1.60 1.39
C LEU A 18 -5.78 -2.31 0.12
N ASP A 19 -6.70 -1.68 -0.59
CA ASP A 19 -7.08 -2.08 -1.93
C ASP A 19 -6.30 -1.22 -2.94
N LEU A 20 -5.13 -1.71 -3.34
CA LEU A 20 -4.26 -1.08 -4.34
C LEU A 20 -4.35 -1.78 -5.69
N ASN A 21 -5.46 -2.47 -5.96
CA ASN A 21 -5.70 -3.17 -7.22
C ASN A 21 -6.05 -2.16 -8.33
N VAL A 22 -5.01 -1.48 -8.81
CA VAL A 22 -5.08 -0.44 -9.85
C VAL A 22 -4.85 -1.02 -11.24
N ARG A 23 -5.29 -0.29 -12.26
CA ARG A 23 -5.01 -0.64 -13.66
C ARG A 23 -3.59 -0.23 -14.01
N ILE A 24 -2.83 -1.17 -14.56
CA ILE A 24 -1.46 -0.96 -15.04
C ILE A 24 -1.44 -1.21 -16.55
N GLN A 25 -0.88 -0.26 -17.30
CA GLN A 25 -0.64 -0.34 -18.74
C GLN A 25 0.80 0.08 -19.01
N ASP A 26 1.54 -0.71 -19.80
CA ASP A 26 2.95 -0.45 -20.11
C ASP A 26 3.83 -0.16 -18.87
N ASN A 27 3.60 -0.95 -17.80
CA ASN A 27 4.27 -0.81 -16.50
C ASN A 27 4.05 0.54 -15.79
N LYS A 28 2.97 1.27 -16.17
CA LYS A 28 2.55 2.53 -15.56
C LYS A 28 1.12 2.42 -15.05
N ILE A 29 0.83 3.09 -13.95
CA ILE A 29 -0.52 3.17 -13.40
C ILE A 29 -1.34 4.11 -14.29
N SER A 30 -2.44 3.60 -14.85
CA SER A 30 -3.33 4.39 -15.71
C SER A 30 -4.51 5.01 -14.97
N ASP A 31 -4.83 4.51 -13.77
CA ASP A 31 -5.84 5.05 -12.85
C ASP A 31 -5.36 4.82 -11.42
N ASP A 32 -5.05 5.90 -10.72
CA ASP A 32 -4.50 5.93 -9.36
C ASP A 32 -5.53 6.27 -8.29
N SER A 33 -6.81 6.37 -8.64
CA SER A 33 -7.90 6.78 -7.73
C SER A 33 -7.92 6.01 -6.41
N ARG A 34 -7.64 4.70 -6.45
CA ARG A 34 -7.55 3.83 -5.26
C ARG A 34 -6.38 4.17 -4.34
N ILE A 35 -5.24 4.56 -4.93
CA ILE A 35 -4.06 5.00 -4.18
C ILE A 35 -4.38 6.32 -3.50
N ILE A 36 -4.89 7.30 -4.25
CA ILE A 36 -5.25 8.62 -3.73
C ILE A 36 -6.27 8.51 -2.59
N ALA A 37 -7.30 7.67 -2.75
CA ALA A 37 -8.30 7.42 -1.71
C ALA A 37 -7.70 6.85 -0.41
N SER A 38 -6.55 6.16 -0.49
CA SER A 38 -5.88 5.54 0.65
C SER A 38 -4.94 6.50 1.38
N LEU A 39 -4.48 7.58 0.75
CA LEU A 39 -3.46 8.49 1.29
C LEU A 39 -3.83 9.08 2.66
N PRO A 40 -5.06 9.54 2.94
CA PRO A 40 -5.38 10.09 4.26
C PRO A 40 -5.15 9.09 5.41
N THR A 41 -5.45 7.81 5.15
CA THR A 41 -5.23 6.74 6.14
C THR A 41 -3.75 6.43 6.31
N ILE A 42 -2.99 6.39 5.20
CA ILE A 42 -1.53 6.15 5.24
C ILE A 42 -0.84 7.26 6.02
N HIS A 43 -1.08 8.53 5.68
CA HIS A 43 -0.45 9.67 6.37
C HIS A 43 -0.81 9.71 7.86
N ARG A 44 -2.06 9.38 8.21
CA ARG A 44 -2.47 9.30 9.61
C ARG A 44 -1.66 8.26 10.38
N VAL A 45 -1.45 7.08 9.80
CA VAL A 45 -0.71 6.00 10.46
C VAL A 45 0.79 6.28 10.50
N LEU A 46 1.36 6.82 9.42
CA LEU A 46 2.78 7.23 9.40
C LEU A 46 3.09 8.27 10.47
N LYS A 47 2.18 9.22 10.71
CA LYS A 47 2.35 10.26 11.72
C LYS A 47 2.33 9.71 13.16
N ASP A 48 1.45 8.77 13.46
CA ASP A 48 1.15 8.38 14.84
C ASP A 48 1.80 7.04 15.26
N ALA A 49 2.09 6.15 14.30
CA ALA A 49 2.63 4.81 14.57
C ALA A 49 4.17 4.78 14.56
N LYS A 50 4.75 3.79 15.25
CA LYS A 50 6.20 3.54 15.24
C LYS A 50 6.69 3.02 13.88
N ASN A 51 5.87 2.19 13.22
CA ASN A 51 6.11 1.74 11.85
C ASN A 51 4.81 1.28 11.19
N LEU A 52 4.85 1.23 9.86
CA LEU A 52 3.75 0.84 9.00
C LEU A 52 4.20 -0.26 8.03
N LEU A 53 3.44 -1.34 7.96
CA LEU A 53 3.49 -2.33 6.89
C LEU A 53 2.19 -2.23 6.08
N ILE A 54 2.31 -2.14 4.76
CA ILE A 54 1.16 -2.14 3.84
C ILE A 54 1.09 -3.49 3.15
N ILE A 55 -0.09 -4.09 3.13
CA ILE A 55 -0.39 -5.31 2.38
C ILE A 55 -1.53 -5.07 1.39
N SER A 56 -1.37 -5.59 0.19
CA SER A 56 -2.39 -5.54 -0.85
C SER A 56 -2.23 -6.71 -1.83
N HIS A 57 -3.09 -6.74 -2.84
CA HIS A 57 -3.00 -7.65 -3.97
C HIS A 57 -3.11 -6.85 -5.26
N LEU A 58 -2.62 -7.43 -6.35
CA LEU A 58 -2.80 -6.91 -7.70
C LEU A 58 -3.36 -8.02 -8.58
N GLY A 59 -4.48 -7.77 -9.25
CA GLY A 59 -5.11 -8.76 -10.11
C GLY A 59 -5.50 -10.05 -9.40
N ARG A 60 -5.27 -11.19 -10.06
CA ARG A 60 -5.62 -12.54 -9.57
C ARG A 60 -4.49 -13.52 -9.93
N PRO A 61 -3.36 -13.47 -9.21
CA PRO A 61 -2.28 -14.43 -9.43
C PRO A 61 -2.74 -15.84 -9.10
N GLU A 62 -2.15 -16.82 -9.78
CA GLU A 62 -2.26 -18.22 -9.44
C GLU A 62 -1.49 -18.51 -8.14
N GLU A 63 -2.11 -19.27 -7.25
CA GLU A 63 -1.53 -19.58 -5.94
C GLU A 63 -0.22 -20.37 -6.10
N GLY A 64 0.83 -19.92 -5.41
CA GLY A 64 2.14 -20.54 -5.47
C GLY A 64 2.97 -20.22 -6.73
N VAL A 65 2.41 -19.47 -7.69
CA VAL A 65 3.11 -19.11 -8.93
C VAL A 65 3.48 -17.62 -8.92
N ILE A 66 4.77 -17.33 -9.12
CA ILE A 66 5.22 -15.94 -9.24
C ILE A 66 4.97 -15.44 -10.67
N GLN A 67 4.02 -14.51 -10.78
CA GLN A 67 3.63 -13.86 -12.03
C GLN A 67 4.09 -12.39 -12.02
N LYS A 68 5.01 -12.05 -12.93
CA LYS A 68 5.66 -10.73 -12.98
C LYS A 68 4.65 -9.59 -13.24
N GLU A 69 3.61 -9.88 -14.01
CA GLU A 69 2.51 -8.97 -14.32
C GLU A 69 1.68 -8.57 -13.09
N PHE A 70 1.70 -9.37 -12.02
CA PHE A 70 1.04 -9.07 -10.75
C PHE A 70 2.02 -8.56 -9.68
N SER A 71 3.23 -8.13 -10.08
CA SER A 71 4.18 -7.53 -9.15
C SER A 71 3.67 -6.22 -8.56
N MET A 72 3.86 -6.04 -7.25
CA MET A 72 3.54 -4.78 -6.55
C MET A 72 4.57 -3.67 -6.83
N LYS A 73 5.65 -3.93 -7.57
CA LYS A 73 6.73 -2.96 -7.76
C LYS A 73 6.28 -1.62 -8.35
N PRO A 74 5.48 -1.56 -9.43
CA PRO A 74 5.05 -0.27 -9.98
C PRO A 74 4.22 0.56 -9.00
N ILE A 75 3.43 -0.12 -8.16
CA ILE A 75 2.62 0.50 -7.11
C ILE A 75 3.52 1.00 -5.98
N ALA A 76 4.52 0.23 -5.58
CA ALA A 76 5.49 0.63 -4.55
C ALA A 76 6.28 1.87 -4.97
N ASP A 77 6.81 1.89 -6.20
CA ASP A 77 7.54 3.03 -6.77
C ASP A 77 6.66 4.29 -6.84
N TYR A 78 5.38 4.13 -7.23
CA TYR A 78 4.43 5.25 -7.27
C TYR A 78 4.08 5.74 -5.87
N LEU A 79 3.81 4.81 -4.95
CA LEU A 79 3.41 5.12 -3.59
C LEU A 79 4.51 5.89 -2.87
N GLU A 80 5.78 5.46 -2.96
CA GLU A 80 6.95 6.17 -2.41
C GLU A 80 6.96 7.64 -2.82
N ARG A 81 6.71 7.92 -4.11
CA ARG A 81 6.69 9.29 -4.64
C ARG A 81 5.54 10.14 -4.08
N VAL A 82 4.34 9.57 -3.95
CA VAL A 82 3.16 10.36 -3.54
C VAL A 82 3.04 10.52 -2.03
N ILE A 83 3.61 9.60 -1.25
CA ILE A 83 3.67 9.73 0.21
C ILE A 83 4.82 10.62 0.69
N ASP A 84 5.81 10.88 -0.19
CA ASP A 84 7.05 11.61 0.10
C ASP A 84 7.85 11.03 1.29
N GLU A 85 7.87 9.71 1.38
CA GLU A 85 8.54 8.94 2.43
C GLU A 85 9.17 7.70 1.82
N LYS A 86 10.36 7.33 2.30
CA LYS A 86 11.07 6.15 1.79
C LYS A 86 10.26 4.87 2.02
N LEU A 87 10.09 4.08 0.98
CA LEU A 87 9.33 2.84 1.00
C LEU A 87 10.21 1.66 0.61
N GLN A 88 10.16 0.60 1.40
CA GLN A 88 10.83 -0.66 1.08
C GLN A 88 9.80 -1.67 0.59
N LEU A 89 9.93 -2.10 -0.67
CA LEU A 89 9.20 -3.27 -1.14
C LEU A 89 9.85 -4.54 -0.58
N LEU A 90 9.06 -5.32 0.15
CA LEU A 90 9.48 -6.64 0.64
C LEU A 90 9.16 -7.68 -0.44
N ILE A 91 10.19 -8.26 -1.04
CA ILE A 91 10.08 -9.41 -1.94
C ILE A 91 10.64 -10.59 -1.15
N THR A 92 9.79 -11.56 -0.84
CA THR A 92 10.16 -12.86 -0.24
C THR A 92 9.98 -13.95 -1.26
#